data_AF-A0A1H8LVP3-F1
#
_entry.id   AF-A0A1H8LVP3-F1
#
_cell.length_a   1.000
_cell.length_b   1.000
_cell.length_c   1.000
_cell.angle_alpha   90.00
_cell.angle_beta   90.00
_cell.angle_gamma   90.00
#
_symmetry.space_group_name_H-M   'P 1'
#
loop_
_entity.id
_entity.type
_entity.pdbx_description
1 polymer ?
#
loop_
_entity_poly.entity_id
_entity_poly.type
_entity_poly.pdbx_seq_one_letter_code
_entity_poly.pdbx_strand_id
1 'polypeptide(L)' 'MLRTITLGSHILVQGLFVRSLPDGRICVQVGKKMYSGLPVIAKAS' A
#
# COMPACT_ATOMS: atom_id res chain seq x y z
N MET A 1 -6.48 9.43 1.08
CA MET A 1 -5.43 9.61 0.04
C MET A 1 -5.10 8.27 -0.58
N LEU A 2 -4.88 8.22 -1.90
CA LEU A 2 -4.45 6.99 -2.56
C LEU A 2 -2.99 6.69 -2.24
N ARG A 3 -2.69 5.41 -2.02
CA ARG A 3 -1.35 4.87 -1.80
C ARG A 3 -1.20 3.60 -2.61
N THR A 4 0.02 3.35 -3.07
CA THR A 4 0.39 2.11 -3.73
C THR A 4 1.26 1.30 -2.79
N ILE A 5 0.95 0.02 -2.66
CA ILE A 5 1.75 -0.95 -1.92
C ILE A 5 2.33 -2.00 -2.85
N THR A 6 3.45 -2.59 -2.46
CA THR A 6 3.96 -3.82 -3.08
C THR A 6 3.46 -5.04 -2.30
N LEU A 7 3.01 -6.05 -3.04
CA LEU A 7 2.71 -7.39 -2.55
C LEU A 7 3.71 -8.36 -3.17
N GLY A 8 4.67 -8.82 -2.38
CA GLY A 8 5.79 -9.61 -2.90
C GLY A 8 6.69 -8.80 -3.83
N SER A 9 7.32 -9.48 -4.79
CA SER A 9 8.35 -8.91 -5.66
C SER A 9 7.83 -8.22 -6.94
N HIS A 10 6.61 -8.54 -7.39
CA HIS A 10 6.15 -8.12 -8.72
C HIS A 10 4.74 -7.51 -8.75
N ILE A 11 3.99 -7.53 -7.65
CA ILE A 11 2.60 -7.03 -7.64
C ILE A 11 2.54 -5.67 -6.96
N LEU A 12 1.91 -4.71 -7.64
CA LEU A 12 1.58 -3.39 -7.11
C LEU A 12 0.07 -3.27 -6.93
N VAL A 13 -0.37 -2.80 -5.77
CA VAL A 13 -1.79 -2.56 -5.47
C VAL A 13 -1.99 -1.12 -5.06
N GLN A 14 -2.83 -0.40 -5.79
CA GLN A 14 -3.20 0.97 -5.48
C GLN A 14 -4.57 1.01 -4.81
N GLY A 15 -4.68 1.70 -3.69
CA GLY A 15 -5.93 1.80 -2.92
C GLY A 15 -5.95 2.97 -1.95
N LEU A 16 -7.07 3.13 -1.24
CA LEU A 16 -7.23 4.16 -0.21
C LEU A 16 -6.45 3.78 1.04
N PHE A 17 -5.59 4.67 1.53
CA PHE A 17 -4.89 4.45 2.79
C PHE A 17 -5.87 4.33 3.96
N VAL A 18 -5.73 3.25 4.73
CA VAL A 18 -6.53 2.99 5.92
C VAL A 18 -5.73 3.27 7.19
N ARG A 19 -4.54 2.66 7.32
CA ARG A 19 -3.66 2.82 8.49
C ARG A 19 -2.23 2.36 8.20
N SER A 20 -1.29 2.83 9.01
CA SER A 20 0.05 2.26 9.13
C SER A 20 0.04 1.07 10.09
N LEU A 21 0.94 0.13 9.85
CA LEU A 21 1.19 -1.03 10.71
C LEU A 21 2.55 -0.86 11.41
N PRO A 22 2.74 -1.46 12.59
CA PRO A 22 3.98 -1.32 13.37
C PRO A 22 5.21 -1.94 12.70
N ASP A 23 5.02 -2.80 11.69
CA ASP A 23 6.08 -3.44 10.90
C ASP A 23 6.56 -2.58 9.70
N GLY A 24 6.09 -1.34 9.59
CA GLY A 24 6.42 -0.42 8.49
C GLY A 24 5.60 -0.63 7.22
N ARG A 25 4.69 -1.61 7.20
CA ARG A 25 3.71 -1.76 6.12
C ARG A 25 2.57 -0.76 6.28
N ILE A 26 1.82 -0.57 5.21
CA ILE A 26 0.55 0.17 5.25
C ILE A 26 -0.58 -0.72 4.74
N CYS A 27 -1.78 -0.47 5.24
CA CYS A 27 -2.99 -1.09 4.76
C CYS A 27 -3.72 -0.15 3.80
N VAL A 28 -4.08 -0.66 2.62
CA VAL A 28 -4.88 0.04 1.62
C VAL A 28 -6.17 -0.72 1.34
N GLN A 29 -7.26 0.01 1.09
CA GLN A 29 -8.55 -0.55 0.72
C GLN A 29 -8.80 -0.40 -0.78
N VAL A 30 -9.18 -1.49 -1.43
CA VAL A 30 -9.59 -1.55 -2.83
C VAL A 30 -10.99 -2.16 -2.89
N GLY A 31 -11.98 -1.31 -3.19
CA GLY A 31 -13.39 -1.69 -3.09
C GLY A 31 -13.75 -2.15 -1.68
N LYS A 32 -14.08 -3.44 -1.52
CA LYS A 32 -14.44 -4.07 -0.24
C LYS A 32 -13.30 -4.87 0.40
N LYS A 33 -12.13 -4.94 -0.23
CA LYS A 33 -10.98 -5.72 0.25
C LYS A 33 -9.90 -4.80 0.81
N MET A 34 -9.22 -5.26 1.85
CA MET A 34 -8.05 -4.61 2.42
C MET A 34 -6.79 -5.41 2.07
N TYR A 35 -5.74 -4.70 1.70
CA TYR A 35 -4.44 -5.27 1.35
C TYR A 35 -3.36 -4.57 2.16
N SER A 36 -2.41 -5.33 2.69
CA SER A 36 -1.30 -4.81 3.49
C SER A 36 0.02 -5.14 2.82
N GLY A 37 0.90 -4.14 2.67
CA GLY A 37 2.16 -4.28 1.98
C GLY A 37 3.09 -3.11 2.22
N LEU A 38 4.26 -3.14 1.60
CA LEU A 38 5.22 -2.04 1.76
C LEU A 38 4.79 -0.85 0.90
N PRO A 39 4.80 0.38 1.43
CA PRO A 39 4.48 1.56 0.65
C PRO A 39 5.50 1.76 -0.48
N VAL A 40 5.02 1.99 -1.69
CA VAL A 40 5.88 2.45 -2.79
C VAL A 40 6.16 3.93 -2.58
N ILE A 41 7.40 4.25 -2.23
CA ILE A 41 7.86 5.63 -2.13
C ILE A 41 8.24 6.07 -3.54
N ALA A 42 7.38 6.85 -4.19
CA ALA A 42 7.76 7.52 -5.41
C ALA A 42 8.90 8.49 -5.08
N LYS A 43 10.10 8.23 -5.61
CA LYS A 43 11.13 9.27 -5.65
C LYS A 43 10.61 10.34 -6.61
N ALA A 44 10.30 11.52 -6.09
CA ALA A 44 10.21 12.71 -6.93
C ALA A 44 11.65 13.00 -7.40
N SER A 45 11.93 12.66 -8.66
CA SER A 45 13.12 13.07 -9.39
C SER A 45 12.95 14.49 -9.92
#